data_AF-A0A8K0TXW3-F1
#
_entry.id   AF-A0A8K0TXW3-F1
#
_cell.length_a   1.000
_cell.length_b   1.000
_cell.length_c   1.000
_cell.angle_alpha   90.00
_cell.angle_beta   90.00
_cell.angle_gamma   90.00
#
_symmetry.space_group_name_H-M   'P 1'
#
loop_
_entity.id
_entity.type
_entity.pdbx_description
1 polymer ?
#
loop_
_entity_poly.entity_id
_entity_poly.type
_entity_poly.pdbx_seq_one_letter_code
_entity_poly.pdbx_strand_id
1 'polypeptide(L)'
;MARKTKTRFTRKKQQQNKLLPDGPTRSEWEAFQRFRSFIVHDNDGDKHEFKLGDTAYIVPYKARSLDNSLSWEEHWIAKIREIAAANAEEVWVRVQWFWSPDEVSQVIKSFHPEFCGQYEKIFSDNHDIISSQCFAGLVEVKRYNEQNLEQLGIGDDDWFFRYNFEYTAKRINPKVATVACICGKPYAPGTDEIVHFCPRPTCRTGYHQSCLLERGFEEPVSMERSYQLLQTWAETVATAKSLVMPPLKKHQKTSTEMGGHADAGPSAESPFAYFPSDLLAIAQQQIIKGTKAGGIVGNVAPVVAARSIIYRSLTGDGSMPENWENMLDLGAAPAELQQGLPGLLCPGCGSPI
;
A
#
# COMPACT_ATOMS: atom_id res chain seq x y z
N MET A 1 2.54 15.21 13.05
CA MET A 1 3.43 16.10 12.27
C MET A 1 2.61 16.80 11.19
N ALA A 2 2.91 18.07 10.92
CA ALA A 2 2.09 18.96 10.09
C ALA A 2 1.81 18.37 8.69
N ARG A 3 0.52 18.28 8.35
CA ARG A 3 -0.02 17.87 7.04
C ARG A 3 0.60 18.77 5.97
N LYS A 4 1.44 18.21 5.09
CA LYS A 4 2.02 18.94 3.96
C LYS A 4 0.88 19.55 3.15
N THR A 5 0.88 20.87 3.08
CA THR A 5 -0.05 21.71 2.33
C THR A 5 -0.05 21.25 0.87
N LYS A 6 -1.13 20.58 0.43
CA LYS A 6 -1.43 20.35 -0.98
C LYS A 6 -1.45 21.74 -1.65
N THR A 7 -0.49 22.05 -2.52
CA THR A 7 -0.37 23.35 -3.20
C THR A 7 -1.47 23.47 -4.24
N ARG A 8 -2.63 23.94 -3.79
CA ARG A 8 -3.81 24.20 -4.60
C ARG A 8 -3.54 25.39 -5.51
N PHE A 9 -3.78 25.27 -6.81
CA PHE A 9 -3.81 26.44 -7.68
C PHE A 9 -5.21 27.02 -7.68
N THR A 10 -5.32 28.33 -7.51
CA THR A 10 -6.57 29.04 -7.75
C THR A 10 -6.57 29.44 -9.24
N ARG A 11 -7.56 28.99 -10.03
CA ARG A 11 -7.75 29.44 -11.43
C ARG A 11 -9.03 30.27 -11.55
N LYS A 12 -9.11 31.26 -12.44
CA LYS A 12 -10.30 32.08 -12.77
C LYS A 12 -10.48 32.05 -14.27
N LYS A 13 -11.74 32.13 -14.67
CA LYS A 13 -12.27 32.06 -16.04
C LYS A 13 -11.37 32.80 -17.04
N GLN A 14 -10.66 32.06 -17.89
CA GLN A 14 -10.17 32.61 -19.15
C GLN A 14 -11.38 32.86 -20.05
N GLN A 15 -11.46 34.07 -20.63
CA GLN A 15 -12.36 34.34 -21.75
C GLN A 15 -12.14 33.30 -22.85
N GLN A 16 -13.21 32.90 -23.53
CA GLN A 16 -13.21 32.01 -24.69
C GLN A 16 -12.26 32.56 -25.78
N ASN A 17 -10.97 32.34 -25.63
CA ASN A 17 -10.04 32.43 -26.74
C ASN A 17 -10.07 31.07 -27.42
N LYS A 18 -10.74 31.07 -28.57
CA LYS A 18 -10.68 30.14 -29.71
C LYS A 18 -10.21 28.73 -29.33
N LEU A 19 -11.14 27.76 -29.44
CA LEU A 19 -10.89 26.33 -29.66
C LEU A 19 -9.41 26.09 -30.00
N LEU A 20 -8.62 25.66 -28.99
CA LEU A 20 -7.24 25.27 -29.26
C LEU A 20 -7.29 24.21 -30.36
N PRO A 21 -6.48 24.34 -31.41
CA PRO A 21 -6.53 23.45 -32.57
C PRO A 21 -6.27 22.01 -32.15
N ASP A 22 -6.66 21.06 -33.00
CA ASP A 22 -6.17 19.68 -32.92
C ASP A 22 -4.70 19.72 -32.50
N GLY A 23 -4.33 18.98 -31.44
CA GLY A 23 -2.97 18.98 -30.91
C GLY A 23 -1.92 18.77 -32.01
N PRO A 24 -0.63 19.03 -31.74
CA PRO A 24 0.39 19.02 -32.77
C PRO A 24 0.36 17.70 -33.55
N THR A 25 0.48 17.79 -34.87
CA THR A 25 0.62 16.62 -35.71
C THR A 25 1.87 15.84 -35.30
N ARG A 26 1.93 14.55 -35.65
CA ARG A 26 3.09 13.72 -35.34
C ARG A 26 4.40 14.32 -35.87
N SER A 27 4.38 14.89 -37.07
CA SER A 27 5.57 15.50 -37.68
C SER A 27 6.01 16.76 -36.93
N GLU A 28 5.06 17.57 -36.45
CA GLU A 28 5.37 18.77 -35.66
C GLU A 28 5.94 18.38 -34.30
N TRP A 29 5.32 17.41 -33.61
CA TRP A 29 5.79 16.92 -32.31
C TRP A 29 7.22 16.36 -32.38
N GLU A 30 7.57 15.64 -33.45
CA GLU A 30 8.91 15.11 -33.67
C GLU A 30 9.94 16.23 -33.90
N ALA A 31 9.54 17.37 -34.48
CA ALA A 31 10.40 18.53 -34.73
C ALA A 31 10.57 19.44 -33.49
N PHE A 32 9.68 19.37 -32.50
CA PHE A 32 9.75 20.22 -31.31
C PHE A 32 11.00 19.97 -30.46
N GLN A 33 11.54 21.06 -29.91
CA GLN A 33 12.66 20.99 -28.98
C GLN A 33 12.20 20.36 -27.66
N ARG A 34 13.01 19.47 -27.10
CA ARG A 34 12.70 18.73 -25.87
C ARG A 34 13.22 19.43 -24.61
N PHE A 35 12.42 19.38 -23.56
CA PHE A 35 12.72 20.00 -22.27
C PHE A 35 12.55 19.01 -21.13
N ARG A 36 13.09 19.38 -19.95
CA ARG A 36 12.97 18.57 -18.72
C ARG A 36 11.95 19.13 -17.73
N SER A 37 11.54 20.38 -17.90
CA SER A 37 10.54 21.03 -17.08
C SER A 37 9.82 22.13 -17.86
N PHE A 38 8.68 22.56 -17.33
CA PHE A 38 7.96 23.76 -17.76
C PHE A 38 7.32 24.44 -16.55
N ILE A 39 6.93 25.70 -16.71
CA ILE A 39 6.30 26.50 -15.66
C ILE A 39 4.89 26.87 -16.10
N VAL A 40 3.93 26.72 -15.18
CA VAL A 40 2.57 27.24 -15.33
C VAL A 40 2.37 28.33 -14.30
N HIS A 41 1.79 29.44 -14.74
CA HIS A 41 1.39 30.52 -13.85
C HIS A 41 -0.06 30.32 -13.41
N ASP A 42 -0.34 30.45 -12.11
CA ASP A 42 -1.72 30.56 -11.63
C ASP A 42 -2.26 32.00 -11.81
N ASN A 43 -3.49 32.28 -11.35
CA ASN A 43 -4.05 33.62 -11.52
C ASN A 43 -3.36 34.67 -10.65
N ASP A 44 -2.79 34.24 -9.53
CA ASP A 44 -2.14 35.13 -8.57
C ASP A 44 -0.72 35.47 -9.07
N GLY A 45 -0.31 34.85 -10.19
CA GLY A 45 0.96 35.06 -10.87
C GLY A 45 2.06 34.12 -10.37
N ASP A 46 1.74 33.24 -9.42
CA ASP A 46 2.70 32.32 -8.82
C ASP A 46 3.12 31.27 -9.84
N LYS A 47 4.43 30.97 -9.81
CA LYS A 47 5.08 30.05 -10.74
C LYS A 47 5.06 28.65 -10.16
N HIS A 48 4.48 27.72 -10.91
CA HIS A 48 4.47 26.30 -10.56
C HIS A 48 5.26 25.51 -11.58
N GLU A 49 6.36 24.89 -11.13
CA GLU A 49 7.25 24.09 -11.96
C GLU A 49 6.78 22.63 -12.03
N PHE A 50 6.75 22.07 -13.24
CA PHE A 50 6.46 20.66 -13.51
C PHE A 50 7.66 20.02 -14.20
N LYS A 51 8.02 18.80 -13.80
CA LYS A 51 9.20 18.07 -14.29
C LYS A 51 8.83 16.76 -14.95
N LEU A 52 9.74 16.29 -15.79
CA LEU A 52 9.67 14.96 -16.37
C LEU A 52 9.52 13.89 -15.27
N GLY A 53 8.49 13.05 -15.38
CA GLY A 53 8.21 11.99 -14.41
C GLY A 53 7.25 12.38 -13.29
N ASP A 54 6.95 13.67 -13.12
CA ASP A 54 5.92 14.12 -12.17
C ASP A 54 4.54 13.59 -12.55
N THR A 55 3.65 13.52 -11.56
CA THR A 55 2.23 13.24 -11.77
C THR A 55 1.44 14.49 -11.41
N ALA A 56 0.43 14.82 -12.22
CA ALA A 56 -0.29 16.08 -12.11
C ALA A 56 -1.79 15.92 -12.31
N TYR A 57 -2.54 16.84 -11.70
CA TYR A 57 -3.94 17.09 -12.00
C TYR A 57 -4.06 17.84 -13.32
N ILE A 58 -4.97 17.37 -14.17
CA ILE A 58 -5.26 17.92 -15.48
C ILE A 58 -6.73 18.35 -15.51
N VAL A 59 -6.99 19.58 -15.92
CA VAL A 59 -8.34 20.12 -16.06
C VAL A 59 -9.02 19.48 -17.28
N PRO A 60 -10.17 18.80 -17.13
CA PRO A 60 -10.91 18.26 -18.26
C PRO A 60 -11.32 19.36 -19.24
N TYR A 61 -11.17 19.11 -20.54
CA TYR A 61 -11.43 20.11 -21.58
C TYR A 61 -12.84 20.73 -21.49
N LYS A 62 -13.86 19.91 -21.27
CA LYS A 62 -15.26 20.33 -21.16
C LYS A 62 -15.57 21.16 -19.91
N ALA A 63 -14.72 21.08 -18.89
CA ALA A 63 -14.91 21.78 -17.63
C ALA A 63 -14.21 23.14 -17.60
N ARG A 64 -13.40 23.48 -18.61
CA ARG A 64 -12.77 24.81 -18.75
C ARG A 64 -13.78 25.96 -18.85
N SER A 65 -15.04 25.69 -19.24
CA SER A 65 -16.10 26.70 -19.37
C SER A 65 -17.00 26.85 -18.14
N LEU A 66 -16.91 25.93 -17.18
CA LEU A 66 -17.77 25.92 -15.99
C LEU A 66 -17.04 26.56 -14.81
N ASP A 67 -17.78 27.36 -14.06
CA ASP A 67 -17.31 28.18 -12.96
C ASP A 67 -16.54 27.37 -11.89
N ASN A 68 -15.23 27.61 -11.77
CA ASN A 68 -14.39 27.60 -10.57
C ASN A 68 -14.77 26.78 -9.31
N SER A 69 -15.20 25.53 -9.45
CA SER A 69 -15.35 24.65 -8.30
C SER A 69 -15.17 23.16 -8.63
N LEU A 70 -14.31 22.82 -9.59
CA LEU A 70 -13.97 21.42 -9.77
C LEU A 70 -13.25 20.92 -8.52
N SER A 71 -13.82 19.89 -7.91
CA SER A 71 -13.14 19.17 -6.84
C SER A 71 -11.91 18.43 -7.40
N TRP A 72 -10.93 18.14 -6.55
CA TRP A 72 -9.71 17.45 -6.98
C TRP A 72 -9.99 16.07 -7.57
N GLU A 73 -11.07 15.43 -7.10
CA GLU A 73 -11.57 14.14 -7.55
C GLU A 73 -12.12 14.18 -8.99
N GLU A 74 -12.54 15.37 -9.45
CA GLU A 74 -13.06 15.61 -10.80
C GLU A 74 -11.96 15.92 -11.81
N HIS A 75 -10.73 16.15 -11.35
CA HIS A 75 -9.58 16.34 -12.22
C HIS A 75 -9.12 15.00 -12.80
N TRP A 76 -8.66 15.02 -14.04
CA TRP A 76 -7.92 13.90 -14.60
C TRP A 76 -6.53 13.85 -13.96
N ILE A 77 -5.93 12.66 -13.90
CA ILE A 77 -4.59 12.49 -13.35
C ILE A 77 -3.70 11.87 -14.42
N ALA A 78 -2.51 12.44 -14.62
CA ALA A 78 -1.60 11.95 -15.63
C ALA A 78 -0.14 12.07 -15.20
N LYS A 79 0.68 11.14 -15.67
CA LYS A 79 2.13 11.16 -15.50
C LYS A 79 2.79 11.84 -16.69
N ILE A 80 3.71 12.77 -16.43
CA ILE A 80 4.47 13.48 -17.45
C ILE A 80 5.52 12.55 -18.05
N ARG A 81 5.42 12.29 -19.37
CA ARG A 81 6.31 11.38 -20.09
C ARG A 81 7.31 12.09 -20.99
N GLU A 82 6.91 13.15 -21.66
CA GLU A 82 7.81 13.99 -22.46
C GLU A 82 7.31 15.43 -22.46
N ILE A 83 8.23 16.39 -22.51
CA ILE A 83 7.92 17.82 -22.60
C ILE A 83 8.61 18.35 -23.86
N ALA A 84 7.86 19.03 -24.72
CA ALA A 84 8.36 19.61 -25.94
C ALA A 84 7.72 20.98 -26.18
N ALA A 85 8.42 21.86 -26.90
CA ALA A 85 7.88 23.15 -27.26
C ALA A 85 8.21 23.51 -28.71
N ALA A 86 7.26 24.15 -29.38
CA ALA A 86 7.48 24.75 -30.69
C ALA A 86 8.25 26.08 -30.54
N ASN A 87 7.92 26.84 -29.50
CA ASN A 87 8.52 28.11 -29.13
C ASN A 87 8.30 28.37 -27.61
N ALA A 88 8.70 29.53 -27.11
CA ALA A 88 8.62 29.85 -25.68
C ALA A 88 7.19 29.92 -25.11
N GLU A 89 6.17 30.14 -25.96
CA GLU A 89 4.77 30.28 -25.54
C GLU A 89 3.98 28.97 -25.71
N GLU A 90 4.44 28.11 -26.62
CA GLU A 90 3.72 26.92 -27.04
C GLU A 90 4.39 25.63 -26.54
N VAL A 91 4.08 25.30 -25.28
CA VAL A 91 4.57 24.10 -24.60
C VAL A 91 3.51 22.99 -24.62
N TRP A 92 3.93 21.82 -25.10
CA TRP A 92 3.14 20.61 -25.22
C TRP A 92 3.75 19.48 -24.41
N VAL A 93 2.90 18.63 -23.85
CA VAL A 93 3.29 17.58 -22.91
C VAL A 93 2.67 16.27 -23.33
N ARG A 94 3.51 15.26 -23.57
CA ARG A 94 3.05 13.88 -23.70
C ARG A 94 2.82 13.32 -22.31
N VAL A 95 1.59 12.92 -22.03
CA VAL A 95 1.18 12.38 -20.74
C VAL A 95 0.78 10.91 -20.86
N GLN A 96 0.79 10.20 -19.74
CA GLN A 96 0.24 8.85 -19.60
C GLN A 96 -0.87 8.87 -18.55
N TRP A 97 -2.03 8.34 -18.89
CA TRP A 97 -3.25 8.55 -18.11
C TRP A 97 -3.42 7.58 -16.95
N PHE A 98 -3.96 8.11 -15.85
CA PHE A 98 -4.63 7.35 -14.82
C PHE A 98 -6.15 7.42 -15.07
N TRP A 99 -6.77 6.26 -15.24
CA TRP A 99 -8.19 6.12 -15.55
C TRP A 99 -9.01 5.94 -14.27
N SER A 100 -10.27 6.38 -14.28
CA SER A 100 -11.20 6.01 -13.21
C SER A 100 -11.63 4.54 -13.33
N PRO A 101 -11.97 3.87 -12.22
CA PRO A 101 -12.52 2.52 -12.26
C PRO A 101 -13.74 2.39 -13.19
N ASP A 102 -14.62 3.39 -13.20
CA ASP A 102 -15.83 3.41 -14.04
C ASP A 102 -15.54 3.50 -15.54
N GLU A 103 -14.52 4.27 -15.96
CA GLU A 103 -14.12 4.30 -17.37
C GLU A 103 -13.50 2.96 -17.80
N VAL A 104 -12.73 2.32 -16.91
CA VAL A 104 -12.15 1.00 -17.19
C VAL A 104 -13.24 -0.07 -17.31
N SER A 105 -14.27 -0.06 -16.46
CA SER A 105 -15.38 -1.03 -16.52
C SER A 105 -16.20 -0.93 -17.81
N GLN A 106 -16.23 0.26 -18.42
CA GLN A 106 -16.85 0.45 -19.74
C GLN A 106 -16.08 -0.29 -20.84
N VAL A 107 -14.75 -0.37 -20.75
CA VAL A 107 -13.88 -1.05 -21.71
C VAL A 107 -13.71 -2.55 -21.40
N ILE A 108 -13.55 -2.89 -20.13
CA ILE A 108 -13.33 -4.26 -19.62
C ILE A 108 -14.53 -4.66 -18.76
N LYS A 109 -15.51 -5.34 -19.37
CA LYS A 109 -16.78 -5.69 -18.70
C LYS A 109 -16.64 -6.60 -17.48
N SER A 110 -15.54 -7.35 -17.37
CA SER A 110 -15.23 -8.19 -16.21
C SER A 110 -14.51 -7.42 -15.09
N PHE A 111 -14.24 -6.13 -15.29
CA PHE A 111 -13.67 -5.27 -14.24
C PHE A 111 -14.80 -4.65 -13.43
N HIS A 112 -14.69 -4.82 -12.11
CA HIS A 112 -15.72 -4.51 -11.14
C HIS A 112 -15.31 -3.26 -10.34
N PRO A 113 -15.79 -2.06 -10.71
CA PRO A 113 -15.36 -0.80 -10.09
C PRO A 113 -15.76 -0.70 -8.61
N GLU A 114 -16.77 -1.46 -8.17
CA GLU A 114 -17.23 -1.52 -6.78
C GLU A 114 -16.17 -2.02 -5.78
N PHE A 115 -15.11 -2.68 -6.26
CA PHE A 115 -13.99 -3.13 -5.43
C PHE A 115 -12.80 -2.17 -5.41
N CYS A 116 -12.91 -1.01 -6.06
CA CYS A 116 -11.90 0.03 -6.04
C CYS A 116 -12.17 1.04 -4.92
N GLY A 117 -11.11 1.52 -4.28
CA GLY A 117 -11.25 2.57 -3.27
C GLY A 117 -11.63 3.93 -3.88
N GLN A 118 -12.17 4.83 -3.05
CA GLN A 118 -12.59 6.18 -3.49
C GLN A 118 -11.46 6.96 -4.19
N TYR A 119 -10.23 6.86 -3.67
CA TYR A 119 -9.04 7.51 -4.23
C TYR A 119 -8.17 6.54 -5.05
N GLU A 120 -8.76 5.46 -5.57
CA GLU A 120 -8.08 4.53 -6.45
C GLU A 120 -8.20 4.96 -7.92
N LYS A 121 -7.07 5.04 -8.62
CA LYS A 121 -7.02 5.15 -10.08
C LYS A 121 -6.38 3.91 -10.69
N ILE A 122 -6.52 3.76 -12.00
CA ILE A 122 -5.96 2.65 -12.77
C ILE A 122 -4.91 3.19 -13.73
N PHE A 123 -3.65 2.76 -13.60
CA PHE A 123 -2.56 3.30 -14.40
C PHE A 123 -2.55 2.68 -15.80
N SER A 124 -2.75 3.46 -16.86
CA SER A 124 -2.93 2.93 -18.21
C SER A 124 -1.67 2.99 -19.06
N ASP A 125 -1.56 2.20 -20.13
CA ASP A 125 -0.58 2.38 -21.22
C ASP A 125 -1.00 3.44 -22.25
N ASN A 126 -2.12 4.12 -22.02
CA ASN A 126 -2.67 5.13 -22.92
C ASN A 126 -1.98 6.48 -22.72
N HIS A 127 -1.67 7.14 -23.84
CA HIS A 127 -0.93 8.40 -23.89
C HIS A 127 -1.61 9.39 -24.82
N ASP A 128 -1.53 10.67 -24.48
CA ASP A 128 -1.94 11.79 -25.32
C ASP A 128 -0.93 12.94 -25.24
N ILE A 129 -1.01 13.86 -26.19
CA ILE A 129 -0.28 15.13 -26.17
C ILE A 129 -1.27 16.25 -25.82
N ILE A 130 -0.99 16.97 -24.73
CA ILE A 130 -1.84 18.06 -24.24
C ILE A 130 -1.03 19.33 -24.04
N SER A 131 -1.70 20.48 -24.09
CA SER A 131 -1.06 21.76 -23.78
C SER A 131 -0.66 21.83 -22.30
N SER A 132 0.48 22.46 -22.00
CA SER A 132 0.92 22.77 -20.62
C SER A 132 -0.12 23.55 -19.83
N GLN A 133 -1.00 24.30 -20.51
CA GLN A 133 -2.08 25.07 -19.89
C GLN A 133 -3.20 24.19 -19.29
N CYS A 134 -3.19 22.88 -19.51
CA CYS A 134 -4.14 21.94 -18.91
C CYS A 134 -3.76 21.54 -17.47
N PHE A 135 -2.53 21.79 -17.03
CA PHE A 135 -2.02 21.37 -15.73
C PHE A 135 -2.53 22.27 -14.60
N ALA A 136 -3.02 21.67 -13.51
CA ALA A 136 -3.67 22.35 -12.39
C ALA A 136 -2.98 22.13 -11.03
N GLY A 137 -2.01 21.24 -10.94
CA GLY A 137 -1.30 20.96 -9.69
C GLY A 137 -0.53 19.65 -9.74
N LEU A 138 0.48 19.52 -8.88
CA LEU A 138 1.15 18.24 -8.67
C LEU A 138 0.29 17.33 -7.78
N VAL A 139 0.37 16.03 -8.03
CA VAL A 139 -0.31 15.01 -7.23
C VAL A 139 0.59 13.80 -7.05
N GLU A 140 0.64 13.27 -5.83
CA GLU A 140 1.28 11.99 -5.55
C GLU A 140 0.23 10.89 -5.70
N VAL A 141 0.54 9.87 -6.53
CA VAL A 141 -0.28 8.66 -6.67
C VAL A 141 0.56 7.45 -6.27
N LYS A 142 0.25 6.86 -5.12
CA LYS A 142 1.06 5.80 -4.52
C LYS A 142 0.77 4.44 -5.17
N ARG A 143 1.81 3.66 -5.44
CA ARG A 143 1.63 2.26 -5.88
C ARG A 143 1.23 1.43 -4.66
N TYR A 144 0.13 0.70 -4.77
CA TYR A 144 -0.26 -0.30 -3.78
C TYR A 144 -0.08 -1.71 -4.35
N ASN A 145 0.79 -2.50 -3.72
CA ASN A 145 0.91 -3.93 -3.98
C ASN A 145 0.38 -4.70 -2.77
N GLU A 146 -0.77 -5.35 -2.94
CA GLU A 146 -1.45 -6.08 -1.86
C GLU A 146 -0.65 -7.25 -1.28
N GLN A 147 0.33 -7.77 -2.02
CA GLN A 147 1.17 -8.89 -1.60
C GLN A 147 2.53 -8.44 -1.06
N ASN A 148 2.81 -7.13 -1.07
CA ASN A 148 4.05 -6.59 -0.54
C ASN A 148 3.96 -6.45 0.98
N LEU A 149 4.86 -7.15 1.69
CA LEU A 149 4.91 -7.14 3.14
C LEU A 149 5.50 -5.84 3.70
N GLU A 150 6.29 -5.13 2.89
CA GLU A 150 6.94 -3.85 3.25
C GLU A 150 6.22 -2.66 2.60
N GLN A 151 4.93 -2.83 2.27
CA GLN A 151 4.13 -1.77 1.68
C GLN A 151 4.02 -0.60 2.69
N LEU A 152 4.50 0.57 2.29
CA LEU A 152 4.34 1.79 3.06
C LEU A 152 2.86 2.16 3.18
N GLY A 153 2.49 2.75 4.33
CA GLY A 153 1.14 3.20 4.62
C GLY A 153 0.59 4.15 3.54
N ILE A 154 -0.67 3.92 3.18
CA ILE A 154 -1.43 4.77 2.26
C ILE A 154 -2.63 5.27 3.07
N GLY A 155 -2.71 6.59 3.24
CA GLY A 155 -3.81 7.22 3.97
C GLY A 155 -5.12 7.13 3.20
N ASP A 156 -6.23 7.25 3.92
CA ASP A 156 -7.57 7.12 3.33
C ASP A 156 -7.90 8.25 2.34
N ASP A 157 -7.15 9.36 2.35
CA ASP A 157 -7.27 10.51 1.45
C ASP A 157 -6.08 10.68 0.47
N ASP A 158 -5.27 9.63 0.32
CA ASP A 158 -4.17 9.56 -0.64
C ASP A 158 -4.62 8.88 -1.93
N TRP A 159 -4.21 9.45 -3.07
CA TRP A 159 -4.38 8.76 -4.35
C TRP A 159 -3.47 7.55 -4.43
N PHE A 160 -4.00 6.43 -4.92
CA PHE A 160 -3.24 5.21 -5.12
C PHE A 160 -3.71 4.41 -6.34
N PHE A 161 -2.92 3.40 -6.73
CA PHE A 161 -3.29 2.46 -7.78
C PHE A 161 -2.74 1.07 -7.50
N ARG A 162 -3.57 0.04 -7.70
CA ARG A 162 -3.16 -1.39 -7.66
C ARG A 162 -3.01 -2.01 -9.03
N TYR A 163 -3.74 -1.47 -10.00
CA TYR A 163 -3.90 -2.08 -11.31
C TYR A 163 -3.25 -1.25 -12.41
N ASN A 164 -2.65 -1.95 -13.38
CA ASN A 164 -2.23 -1.42 -14.66
C ASN A 164 -3.26 -1.83 -15.71
N PHE A 165 -3.67 -0.89 -16.55
CA PHE A 165 -4.62 -1.09 -17.64
C PHE A 165 -3.92 -0.99 -18.99
N GLU A 166 -3.83 -2.12 -19.67
CA GLU A 166 -3.36 -2.18 -21.04
C GLU A 166 -4.56 -1.90 -21.95
N TYR A 167 -4.75 -0.64 -22.34
CA TYR A 167 -5.94 -0.16 -23.05
C TYR A 167 -6.13 -0.88 -24.38
N THR A 168 -5.07 -0.97 -25.18
CA THR A 168 -5.11 -1.62 -26.50
C THR A 168 -5.37 -3.12 -26.37
N ALA A 169 -4.73 -3.76 -25.39
CA ALA A 169 -4.88 -5.18 -25.16
C ALA A 169 -6.14 -5.55 -24.37
N LYS A 170 -6.84 -4.56 -23.79
CA LYS A 170 -7.99 -4.71 -22.89
C LYS A 170 -7.71 -5.65 -21.72
N ARG A 171 -6.58 -5.45 -21.03
CA ARG A 171 -6.15 -6.27 -19.88
C ARG A 171 -5.89 -5.44 -18.64
N ILE A 172 -6.13 -6.08 -17.49
CA ILE A 172 -5.79 -5.56 -16.15
C ILE A 172 -4.73 -6.44 -15.51
N ASN A 173 -3.69 -5.81 -14.96
CA ASN A 173 -2.59 -6.46 -14.26
C ASN A 173 -2.36 -5.83 -12.87
N PRO A 174 -2.18 -6.60 -11.79
CA PRO A 174 -2.31 -8.06 -11.73
C PRO A 174 -3.77 -8.50 -11.99
N LYS A 175 -3.96 -9.77 -12.35
CA LYS A 175 -5.31 -10.33 -12.50
C LYS A 175 -6.00 -10.32 -11.12
N VAL A 176 -7.22 -9.83 -11.03
CA VAL A 176 -7.98 -9.75 -9.77
C VAL A 176 -8.00 -11.09 -9.02
N ALA A 177 -8.13 -12.20 -9.75
CA ALA A 177 -8.13 -13.56 -9.18
C ALA A 177 -6.86 -13.93 -8.41
N THR A 178 -5.71 -13.29 -8.63
CA THR A 178 -4.45 -13.62 -7.93
C THR A 178 -4.39 -13.06 -6.50
N VAL A 179 -5.30 -12.15 -6.15
CA VAL A 179 -5.36 -11.49 -4.84
C VAL A 179 -6.75 -11.57 -4.21
N ALA A 180 -7.62 -12.43 -4.74
CA ALA A 180 -8.99 -12.56 -4.28
C ALA A 180 -9.11 -13.47 -3.04
N CYS A 181 -10.09 -13.15 -2.19
CA CYS A 181 -10.52 -14.01 -1.10
C CYS A 181 -11.15 -15.32 -1.65
N ILE A 182 -11.39 -16.30 -0.78
CA ILE A 182 -12.11 -17.56 -1.10
C ILE A 182 -13.53 -17.37 -1.66
N CYS A 183 -14.12 -16.18 -1.54
CA CYS A 183 -15.37 -15.82 -2.21
C CYS A 183 -15.19 -15.35 -3.67
N GLY A 184 -13.95 -15.28 -4.16
CA GLY A 184 -13.61 -14.79 -5.51
C GLY A 184 -13.57 -13.27 -5.64
N LYS A 185 -13.83 -12.52 -4.55
CA LYS A 185 -13.80 -11.05 -4.54
C LYS A 185 -12.46 -10.54 -3.99
N PRO A 186 -11.88 -9.49 -4.58
CA PRO A 186 -10.70 -8.82 -4.03
C PRO A 186 -11.08 -7.99 -2.80
N TYR A 187 -10.07 -7.61 -2.03
CA TYR A 187 -10.21 -6.59 -0.99
C TYR A 187 -10.67 -5.25 -1.60
N ALA A 188 -11.64 -4.60 -0.95
CA ALA A 188 -12.11 -3.26 -1.27
C ALA A 188 -11.49 -2.21 -0.32
N PRO A 189 -10.48 -1.43 -0.76
CA PRO A 189 -9.83 -0.41 0.05
C PRO A 189 -10.80 0.69 0.51
N GLY A 190 -10.56 1.24 1.71
CA GLY A 190 -11.37 2.36 2.23
C GLY A 190 -12.72 1.94 2.83
N THR A 191 -12.96 0.63 2.97
CA THR A 191 -14.15 0.09 3.64
C THR A 191 -13.84 -0.33 5.08
N ASP A 192 -14.90 -0.46 5.87
CA ASP A 192 -14.86 -0.98 7.24
C ASP A 192 -14.71 -2.51 7.32
N GLU A 193 -14.58 -3.18 6.17
CA GLU A 193 -14.41 -4.63 6.10
C GLU A 193 -13.01 -5.03 6.59
N ILE A 194 -12.96 -5.95 7.55
CA ILE A 194 -11.71 -6.50 8.07
C ILE A 194 -11.26 -7.64 7.17
N VAL A 195 -10.04 -7.53 6.64
CA VAL A 195 -9.39 -8.56 5.84
C VAL A 195 -8.17 -9.09 6.57
N HIS A 196 -8.17 -10.38 6.89
CA HIS A 196 -7.05 -11.09 7.51
C HIS A 196 -6.06 -11.52 6.43
N PHE A 197 -4.79 -11.14 6.57
CA PHE A 197 -3.77 -11.35 5.56
C PHE A 197 -2.75 -12.41 5.99
N CYS A 198 -2.57 -13.42 5.15
CA CYS A 198 -1.57 -14.45 5.39
C CYS A 198 -0.19 -14.00 4.85
N PRO A 199 0.84 -13.83 5.70
CA PRO A 199 2.14 -13.34 5.26
C PRO A 199 3.00 -14.42 4.59
N ARG A 200 2.59 -15.70 4.66
CA ARG A 200 3.41 -16.81 4.14
C ARG A 200 3.71 -16.65 2.66
N PRO A 201 4.95 -16.98 2.21
CA PRO A 201 5.33 -16.90 0.80
C PRO A 201 4.40 -17.64 -0.15
N THR A 202 3.86 -18.78 0.29
CA THR A 202 2.98 -19.64 -0.51
C THR A 202 1.54 -19.13 -0.60
N CYS A 203 1.16 -18.10 0.16
CA CYS A 203 -0.21 -17.60 0.21
C CYS A 203 -0.30 -16.12 -0.16
N ARG A 204 0.33 -15.21 0.60
CA ARG A 204 0.28 -13.74 0.41
C ARG A 204 -1.08 -13.22 -0.04
N THR A 205 -2.15 -13.65 0.63
CA THR A 205 -3.54 -13.38 0.24
C THR A 205 -4.33 -12.88 1.45
N GLY A 206 -5.21 -11.91 1.19
CA GLY A 206 -6.17 -11.40 2.16
C GLY A 206 -7.51 -12.14 2.08
N TYR A 207 -8.10 -12.40 3.24
CA TYR A 207 -9.40 -13.06 3.36
C TYR A 207 -10.35 -12.22 4.21
N HIS A 208 -11.56 -11.98 3.72
CA HIS A 208 -12.59 -11.30 4.50
C HIS A 208 -12.89 -12.10 5.77
N GLN A 209 -12.97 -11.41 6.91
CA GLN A 209 -13.30 -12.05 8.19
C GLN A 209 -14.61 -12.83 8.11
N SER A 210 -15.65 -12.24 7.52
CA SER A 210 -16.95 -12.87 7.30
C SER A 210 -16.84 -14.18 6.52
N CYS A 211 -16.07 -14.20 5.42
CA CYS A 211 -15.89 -15.38 4.58
C CYS A 211 -15.18 -16.53 5.31
N LEU A 212 -14.26 -16.22 6.23
CA LEU A 212 -13.56 -17.21 7.04
C LEU A 212 -14.49 -17.83 8.09
N LEU A 213 -15.26 -16.99 8.79
CA LEU A 213 -16.26 -17.43 9.78
C LEU A 213 -17.34 -18.30 9.14
N GLU A 214 -17.96 -17.85 8.05
CA GLU A 214 -19.00 -18.58 7.34
C GLU A 214 -18.56 -19.98 6.87
N ARG A 215 -17.26 -20.17 6.64
CA ARG A 215 -16.68 -21.45 6.18
C ARG A 215 -16.02 -22.25 7.30
N GLY A 216 -16.12 -21.80 8.55
CA GLY A 216 -15.60 -22.52 9.71
C GLY A 216 -14.08 -22.56 9.81
N PHE A 217 -13.37 -21.53 9.30
CA PHE A 217 -11.92 -21.38 9.50
C PHE A 217 -11.58 -20.76 10.86
N GLU A 218 -12.37 -21.06 11.88
CA GLU A 218 -12.20 -20.58 13.24
C GLU A 218 -11.23 -21.48 14.01
N GLU A 219 -10.44 -20.86 14.88
CA GLU A 219 -9.56 -21.53 15.82
C GLU A 219 -9.92 -21.10 17.25
N PRO A 220 -9.95 -22.03 18.23
CA PRO A 220 -10.09 -21.66 19.62
C PRO A 220 -8.99 -20.69 20.06
N VAL A 221 -9.38 -19.53 20.59
CA VAL A 221 -8.43 -18.56 21.12
C VAL A 221 -7.82 -19.14 22.41
N SER A 222 -6.59 -19.63 22.32
CA SER A 222 -5.80 -20.13 23.45
C SER A 222 -4.60 -19.22 23.73
N MET A 223 -4.00 -19.33 24.91
CA MET A 223 -2.71 -18.65 25.19
C MET A 223 -1.60 -19.06 24.23
N GLU A 224 -1.71 -20.24 23.59
CA GLU A 224 -0.74 -20.70 22.59
C GLU A 224 -0.90 -19.99 21.25
N ARG A 225 -2.05 -19.36 20.97
CA ARG A 225 -2.32 -18.71 19.67
C ARG A 225 -1.36 -17.55 19.41
N SER A 226 -1.06 -16.72 20.41
CA SER A 226 -0.09 -15.63 20.26
C SER A 226 1.29 -16.16 19.87
N TYR A 227 1.70 -17.30 20.45
CA TYR A 227 2.92 -17.99 20.07
C TYR A 227 2.84 -18.56 18.65
N GLN A 228 1.71 -19.14 18.24
CA GLN A 228 1.57 -19.68 16.90
C GLN A 228 1.55 -18.59 15.82
N LEU A 229 1.01 -17.39 16.10
CA LEU A 229 1.09 -16.23 15.20
C LEU A 229 2.54 -15.81 14.95
N LEU A 230 3.38 -15.83 15.99
CA LEU A 230 4.83 -15.58 15.86
C LEU A 230 5.52 -16.63 14.98
N GLN A 231 4.97 -17.84 14.89
CA GLN A 231 5.49 -18.93 14.07
C GLN A 231 5.04 -18.87 12.61
N THR A 232 4.04 -18.05 12.27
CA THR A 232 3.58 -17.84 10.88
C THR A 232 4.54 -16.89 10.16
N TRP A 233 5.54 -17.47 9.51
CA TRP A 233 6.67 -16.73 8.94
C TRP A 233 6.48 -16.28 7.49
N ALA A 234 7.06 -15.11 7.18
CA ALA A 234 6.96 -14.41 5.89
C ALA A 234 7.97 -14.87 4.83
N GLU A 235 9.08 -15.51 5.22
CA GLU A 235 10.18 -15.88 4.30
C GLU A 235 10.40 -17.40 4.16
N THR A 236 9.82 -18.24 5.02
CA THR A 236 9.95 -19.71 4.92
C THR A 236 8.63 -20.44 5.15
N VAL A 237 8.51 -21.62 4.53
CA VAL A 237 7.33 -22.50 4.64
C VAL A 237 7.40 -23.39 5.88
N ALA A 238 8.56 -23.45 6.55
CA ALA A 238 8.76 -24.25 7.74
C ALA A 238 7.88 -23.72 8.89
N THR A 239 6.96 -24.54 9.37
CA THR A 239 6.35 -24.34 10.69
C THR A 239 7.46 -24.40 11.74
N ALA A 240 7.43 -23.52 12.74
CA ALA A 240 8.44 -23.42 13.80
C ALA A 240 8.68 -24.69 14.63
N LYS A 241 7.96 -25.80 14.39
CA LYS A 241 8.38 -27.15 14.82
C LYS A 241 9.84 -27.48 14.41
N SER A 242 10.40 -26.77 13.42
CA SER A 242 11.80 -26.92 13.01
C SER A 242 12.79 -25.94 13.70
N LEU A 243 12.33 -25.02 14.57
CA LEU A 243 13.22 -24.23 15.43
C LEU A 243 13.66 -25.10 16.61
N VAL A 244 14.46 -26.14 16.32
CA VAL A 244 15.23 -26.81 17.36
C VAL A 244 16.28 -25.79 17.82
N MET A 245 16.08 -25.28 19.04
CA MET A 245 16.98 -24.30 19.64
C MET A 245 18.40 -24.87 19.73
N PRO A 246 19.45 -24.08 19.43
CA PRO A 246 20.78 -24.37 19.94
C PRO A 246 20.71 -24.37 21.48
N PRO A 247 21.50 -25.22 22.17
CA PRO A 247 21.54 -25.17 23.63
C PRO A 247 21.97 -23.77 24.05
N LEU A 248 21.17 -23.13 24.91
CA LEU A 248 21.52 -21.91 25.62
C LEU A 248 22.94 -22.07 26.16
N LYS A 249 23.90 -21.31 25.64
CA LYS A 249 25.24 -21.23 26.23
C LYS A 249 25.07 -20.63 27.62
N LYS A 250 25.05 -21.49 28.63
CA LYS A 250 25.10 -21.09 30.04
C LYS A 250 26.29 -20.14 30.23
N HIS A 251 26.01 -18.87 30.47
CA HIS A 251 26.97 -18.01 31.14
C HIS A 251 27.21 -18.62 32.52
N GLN A 252 28.39 -19.21 32.73
CA GLN A 252 28.83 -19.72 34.04
C GLN A 252 28.83 -18.55 35.03
N LYS A 253 27.79 -18.47 35.88
CA LYS A 253 27.94 -17.86 37.20
C LYS A 253 28.54 -18.92 38.11
N THR A 254 29.79 -18.68 38.51
CA THR A 254 30.43 -19.36 39.62
C THR A 254 29.73 -18.97 40.92
N SER A 255 28.97 -19.88 41.51
CA SER A 255 28.71 -19.87 42.94
C SER A 255 28.50 -21.29 43.44
N THR A 256 29.38 -21.67 44.35
CA THR A 256 29.47 -22.92 45.09
C THR A 256 28.27 -23.08 46.05
N GLU A 257 28.00 -24.35 46.38
CA GLU A 257 27.26 -24.87 47.57
C GLU A 257 25.84 -25.44 47.39
N MET A 258 25.80 -26.78 47.23
CA MET A 258 25.12 -27.80 48.05
C MET A 258 23.69 -27.56 48.59
N GLY A 259 22.77 -28.42 48.11
CA GLY A 259 21.81 -29.14 48.96
C GLY A 259 20.32 -28.94 48.65
N GLY A 260 19.62 -30.02 48.31
CA GLY A 260 18.16 -30.13 48.49
C GLY A 260 17.39 -30.68 47.30
N HIS A 261 16.78 -31.86 47.49
CA HIS A 261 15.79 -32.47 46.61
C HIS A 261 14.58 -31.55 46.37
N ALA A 262 14.19 -31.35 45.10
CA ALA A 262 12.80 -31.21 44.69
C ALA A 262 12.68 -31.60 43.21
N ASP A 263 11.90 -32.65 42.97
CA ASP A 263 11.39 -33.03 41.67
C ASP A 263 10.39 -31.96 41.21
N ALA A 264 10.85 -31.05 40.36
CA ALA A 264 10.04 -30.20 39.52
C ALA A 264 10.87 -29.96 38.25
N GLY A 265 10.49 -30.59 37.14
CA GLY A 265 11.15 -30.39 35.85
C GLY A 265 11.24 -28.89 35.54
N PRO A 266 12.31 -28.43 34.85
CA PRO A 266 12.47 -27.00 34.58
C PRO A 266 11.29 -26.57 33.72
N SER A 267 10.46 -25.67 34.24
CA SER A 267 9.58 -24.87 33.40
C SER A 267 10.49 -24.17 32.41
N ALA A 268 10.55 -24.66 31.18
CA ALA A 268 11.35 -24.04 30.14
C ALA A 268 10.85 -22.60 30.00
N GLU A 269 11.65 -21.63 30.43
CA GLU A 269 11.36 -20.22 30.23
C GLU A 269 11.03 -20.03 28.74
N SER A 270 9.89 -19.39 28.47
CA SER A 270 9.46 -19.13 27.10
C SER A 270 10.61 -18.47 26.34
N PRO A 271 11.00 -18.95 25.15
CA PRO A 271 12.11 -18.38 24.39
C PRO A 271 11.88 -16.90 24.02
N PHE A 272 10.66 -16.43 24.21
CA PHE A 272 10.24 -15.06 23.98
C PHE A 272 10.45 -14.14 25.20
N ALA A 273 10.76 -14.67 26.39
CA ALA A 273 10.89 -13.89 27.62
C ALA A 273 12.01 -12.84 27.58
N TYR A 274 12.97 -12.99 26.67
CA TYR A 274 14.11 -12.08 26.51
C TYR A 274 13.84 -10.90 25.56
N PHE A 275 12.68 -10.86 24.89
CA PHE A 275 12.32 -9.75 23.99
C PHE A 275 11.55 -8.64 24.71
N PRO A 276 11.70 -7.37 24.28
CA PRO A 276 10.90 -6.27 24.80
C PRO A 276 9.39 -6.52 24.67
N SER A 277 8.63 -6.11 25.68
CA SER A 277 7.17 -6.27 25.72
C SER A 277 6.48 -5.66 24.51
N ASP A 278 6.96 -4.49 24.06
CA ASP A 278 6.33 -3.71 22.99
C ASP A 278 6.56 -4.37 21.63
N LEU A 279 7.75 -4.94 21.42
CA LEU A 279 8.07 -5.74 20.24
C LEU A 279 7.18 -6.99 20.18
N LEU A 280 7.02 -7.69 21.31
CA LEU A 280 6.14 -8.86 21.41
C LEU A 280 4.68 -8.49 21.16
N ALA A 281 4.22 -7.37 21.72
CA ALA A 281 2.86 -6.89 21.56
C ALA A 281 2.50 -6.65 20.08
N ILE A 282 3.41 -6.09 19.29
CA ILE A 282 3.23 -5.92 17.84
C ILE A 282 3.32 -7.25 17.10
N ALA A 283 4.33 -8.06 17.41
CA ALA A 283 4.57 -9.31 16.69
C ALA A 283 3.43 -10.34 16.88
N GLN A 284 2.74 -10.28 18.03
CA GLN A 284 1.62 -11.15 18.38
C GLN A 284 0.27 -10.70 17.76
N GLN A 285 0.20 -9.54 17.12
CA GLN A 285 -1.04 -9.09 16.46
C GLN A 285 -1.39 -9.98 15.27
N GLN A 286 -2.68 -10.15 15.00
CA GLN A 286 -3.19 -10.65 13.72
C GLN A 286 -2.88 -9.62 12.62
N ILE A 287 -2.54 -10.11 11.43
CA ILE A 287 -2.23 -9.22 10.31
C ILE A 287 -3.53 -8.92 9.58
N ILE A 288 -3.99 -7.68 9.65
CA ILE A 288 -5.27 -7.24 9.13
C ILE A 288 -5.13 -6.00 8.25
N LYS A 289 -6.03 -5.89 7.27
CA LYS A 289 -6.22 -4.72 6.41
C LYS A 289 -7.62 -4.14 6.62
N GLY A 290 -7.77 -2.85 6.30
CA GLY A 290 -9.00 -2.09 6.43
C GLY A 290 -8.72 -0.74 7.10
N THR A 291 -9.60 0.25 6.90
CA THR A 291 -9.42 1.64 7.38
C THR A 291 -9.07 1.71 8.87
N LYS A 292 -9.72 0.89 9.68
CA LYS A 292 -9.49 0.82 11.13
C LYS A 292 -8.09 0.27 11.44
N ALA A 293 -7.57 -0.65 10.63
CA ALA A 293 -6.32 -1.38 10.87
C ALA A 293 -5.03 -0.63 10.50
N GLY A 294 -5.04 0.70 10.38
CA GLY A 294 -3.90 1.48 9.87
C GLY A 294 -4.05 1.93 8.41
N GLY A 295 -5.28 2.26 8.00
CA GLY A 295 -5.60 2.76 6.66
C GLY A 295 -5.70 1.65 5.60
N ILE A 296 -5.51 2.02 4.34
CA ILE A 296 -5.74 1.11 3.19
C ILE A 296 -4.87 -0.17 3.26
N VAL A 297 -3.64 -0.04 3.75
CA VAL A 297 -2.64 -1.13 3.76
C VAL A 297 -2.79 -2.03 4.98
N GLY A 298 -3.26 -1.50 6.11
CA GLY A 298 -3.34 -2.22 7.38
C GLY A 298 -2.01 -2.29 8.14
N ASN A 299 -1.95 -3.18 9.13
CA ASN A 299 -0.78 -3.36 10.01
C ASN A 299 0.27 -4.36 9.46
N VAL A 300 0.24 -4.65 8.15
CA VAL A 300 1.08 -5.68 7.52
C VAL A 300 2.57 -5.45 7.77
N ALA A 301 3.07 -4.27 7.41
CA ALA A 301 4.49 -3.94 7.53
C ALA A 301 5.02 -3.97 8.97
N PRO A 302 4.40 -3.28 9.96
CA PRO A 302 4.91 -3.29 11.33
C PRO A 302 4.87 -4.68 11.97
N VAL A 303 3.82 -5.47 11.75
CA VAL A 303 3.72 -6.83 12.33
C VAL A 303 4.74 -7.77 11.70
N VAL A 304 4.91 -7.75 10.38
CA VAL A 304 5.91 -8.59 9.70
C VAL A 304 7.33 -8.21 10.12
N ALA A 305 7.63 -6.91 10.22
CA ALA A 305 8.93 -6.43 10.66
C ALA A 305 9.23 -6.86 12.11
N ALA A 306 8.25 -6.74 13.01
CA ALA A 306 8.39 -7.18 14.41
C ALA A 306 8.67 -8.69 14.51
N ARG A 307 7.90 -9.50 13.78
CA ARG A 307 8.14 -10.95 13.68
C ARG A 307 9.52 -11.26 13.08
N SER A 308 9.97 -10.46 12.11
CA SER A 308 11.30 -10.63 11.48
C SER A 308 12.45 -10.36 12.43
N ILE A 309 12.34 -9.35 13.29
CA ILE A 309 13.36 -9.06 14.30
C ILE A 309 13.49 -10.26 15.25
N ILE A 310 12.38 -10.73 15.81
CA ILE A 310 12.34 -11.88 16.73
C ILE A 310 12.94 -13.12 16.08
N TYR A 311 12.53 -13.45 14.84
CA TYR A 311 13.01 -14.62 14.15
C TYR A 311 14.52 -14.56 13.88
N ARG A 312 15.04 -13.43 13.40
CA ARG A 312 16.47 -13.26 13.11
C ARG A 312 17.30 -13.33 14.39
N SER A 313 16.82 -12.79 15.51
CA SER A 313 17.49 -12.94 16.80
C SER A 313 17.50 -14.40 17.29
N LEU A 314 16.41 -15.15 17.10
CA LEU A 314 16.34 -16.56 17.53
C LEU A 314 17.16 -17.52 16.66
N THR A 315 17.31 -17.24 15.36
CA THR A 315 17.97 -18.13 14.40
C THR A 315 19.39 -17.71 14.00
N GLY A 316 19.73 -16.45 14.24
CA GLY A 316 21.04 -15.87 13.94
C GLY A 316 22.02 -15.98 15.10
N ASP A 317 22.71 -14.89 15.38
CA ASP A 317 23.74 -14.79 16.42
C ASP A 317 23.18 -14.48 17.83
N GLY A 318 21.85 -14.43 17.99
CA GLY A 318 21.22 -14.05 19.24
C GLY A 318 21.10 -12.54 19.46
N SER A 319 21.59 -11.70 18.53
CA SER A 319 21.58 -10.25 18.69
C SER A 319 20.27 -9.63 18.19
N MET A 320 19.80 -8.59 18.89
CA MET A 320 18.67 -7.75 18.48
C MET A 320 19.24 -6.40 18.04
N PRO A 321 18.72 -5.78 16.95
CA PRO A 321 19.13 -4.44 16.56
C PRO A 321 18.89 -3.44 17.70
N GLU A 322 19.90 -2.63 18.05
CA GLU A 322 19.78 -1.62 19.10
C GLU A 322 18.70 -0.56 18.77
N ASN A 323 18.44 -0.33 17.48
CA ASN A 323 17.50 0.65 16.96
C ASN A 323 16.19 0.02 16.45
N TRP A 324 15.78 -1.14 16.97
CA TRP A 324 14.58 -1.85 16.51
C TRP A 324 13.31 -0.99 16.55
N GLU A 325 13.19 -0.09 17.52
CA GLU A 325 12.06 0.84 17.65
C GLU A 325 11.93 1.77 16.43
N ASN A 326 13.07 2.23 15.89
CA ASN A 326 13.09 3.09 14.70
C ASN A 326 12.79 2.31 13.41
N MET A 327 12.87 0.98 13.46
CA MET A 327 12.54 0.11 12.34
C MET A 327 11.04 -0.24 12.29
N LEU A 328 10.31 -0.01 13.39
CA LEU A 328 8.88 -0.28 13.49
C LEU A 328 8.10 1.04 13.51
N ASP A 329 7.15 1.18 12.60
CA ASP A 329 6.16 2.25 12.72
C ASP A 329 5.13 1.85 13.79
N LEU A 330 5.42 2.18 15.05
CA LEU A 330 4.58 1.84 16.20
C LEU A 330 3.17 2.44 16.09
N GLY A 331 3.00 3.54 15.33
CA GLY A 331 1.69 4.17 15.09
C GLY A 331 0.82 3.44 14.06
N ALA A 332 1.40 2.53 13.27
CA ALA A 332 0.72 1.79 12.22
C ALA A 332 0.13 0.44 12.69
N ALA A 333 0.23 0.11 13.99
CA ALA A 333 -0.24 -1.16 14.56
C ALA A 333 -1.10 -0.94 15.83
N PRO A 334 -2.31 -0.35 15.71
CA PRO A 334 -3.16 -0.03 16.86
C PRO A 334 -3.58 -1.30 17.60
N ALA A 335 -3.18 -1.40 18.86
CA ALA A 335 -3.42 -2.59 19.69
C ALA A 335 -4.91 -2.76 20.06
N GLU A 336 -5.68 -1.67 20.07
CA GLU A 336 -7.09 -1.66 20.48
C GLU A 336 -7.96 -2.52 19.56
N LEU A 337 -7.65 -2.55 18.25
CA LEU A 337 -8.42 -3.32 17.27
C LEU A 337 -8.19 -4.82 17.34
N GLN A 338 -7.13 -5.25 18.02
CA GLN A 338 -6.86 -6.67 18.25
C GLN A 338 -7.75 -7.26 19.34
N GLN A 339 -8.30 -6.40 20.22
CA GLN A 339 -9.21 -6.80 21.28
C GLN A 339 -10.58 -7.15 20.69
N GLY A 340 -10.87 -8.45 20.57
CA GLY A 340 -12.16 -8.95 20.08
C GLY A 340 -12.15 -9.50 18.66
N LEU A 341 -11.00 -9.56 17.99
CA LEU A 341 -10.88 -10.31 16.73
C LEU A 341 -11.01 -11.82 17.01
N PRO A 342 -11.75 -12.57 16.17
CA PRO A 342 -11.83 -14.02 16.28
C PRO A 342 -10.47 -14.66 16.00
N GLY A 343 -10.26 -15.87 16.52
CA GLY A 343 -9.14 -16.70 16.11
C GLY A 343 -9.43 -17.34 14.75
N LEU A 344 -8.57 -17.11 13.75
CA LEU A 344 -8.79 -17.59 12.39
C LEU A 344 -7.58 -18.35 11.84
N LEU A 345 -7.85 -19.22 10.87
CA LEU A 345 -6.88 -20.01 10.12
C LEU A 345 -6.91 -19.63 8.64
N CYS A 346 -5.73 -19.64 8.02
CA CYS A 346 -5.60 -19.42 6.58
C CYS A 346 -6.12 -20.62 5.79
N PRO A 347 -7.07 -20.43 4.85
CA PRO A 347 -7.56 -21.50 3.98
C PRO A 347 -6.47 -22.12 3.09
N GLY A 348 -5.46 -21.34 2.70
CA GLY A 348 -4.41 -21.79 1.80
C GLY A 348 -3.32 -22.62 2.47
N CYS A 349 -3.00 -22.36 3.73
CA CYS A 349 -1.85 -22.99 4.42
C CYS A 349 -2.16 -23.57 5.81
N GLY A 350 -3.38 -23.39 6.32
CA GLY A 350 -3.80 -23.86 7.64
C GLY A 350 -3.12 -23.17 8.83
N SER A 351 -2.32 -22.13 8.59
CA SER A 351 -1.66 -21.40 9.67
C SER A 351 -2.57 -20.34 10.29
N PRO A 352 -2.40 -20.04 11.59
CA PRO A 352 -3.03 -18.89 12.23
C PRO A 352 -2.75 -17.59 11.47
N ILE A 353 -3.80 -16.83 11.19
CA ILE A 353 -3.77 -15.49 10.61
C ILE A 353 -4.52 -14.49 11.48
#